data_AF-A0A9D1E154-F1
#
_entry.id   AF-A0A9D1E154-F1
#
_cell.length_a   1.000
_cell.length_b   1.000
_cell.length_c   1.000
_cell.angle_alpha   90.00
_cell.angle_beta   90.00
_cell.angle_gamma   90.00
#
_symmetry.space_group_name_H-M   'P 1'
#
loop_
_entity.id
_entity.type
_entity.pdbx_description
1 polymer ?
#
loop_
_entity_poly.entity_id
_entity_poly.type
_entity_poly.pdbx_seq_one_letter_code
_entity_poly.pdbx_strand_id
1 'polypeptide(L)'
;LVGSKPAVINETVEKLHAQFPDIKIIGYRDGYLKTSEEKEALLNDICGKKPDIVFVAMGSPKQELLMEEMQKRHQAIYQGLGGSFDVYTDHVERAPKWWLDHNLEFAYRLIRQPKRVGRQIHLVRFAWWLVIKKFK
;
A
#
# COMPACT_ATOMS: atom_id res chain seq x y z
N LEU A 1 7.25 -7.51 5.28
CA LEU A 1 6.01 -7.07 4.59
C LEU A 1 4.97 -6.67 5.63
N VAL A 2 4.33 -5.51 5.52
CA VAL A 2 3.34 -5.04 6.50
C VAL A 2 2.08 -4.62 5.77
N GLY A 3 0.91 -5.15 6.12
CA GLY A 3 -0.35 -4.64 5.55
C GLY A 3 -1.33 -5.71 5.11
N SER A 4 -2.43 -5.25 4.50
CA SER A 4 -3.59 -6.04 4.11
C SER A 4 -4.19 -6.90 5.25
N LYS A 5 -5.08 -7.82 4.90
CA LYS A 5 -5.71 -8.78 5.81
C LYS A 5 -4.80 -9.98 6.10
N PRO A 6 -4.97 -10.68 7.23
CA PRO A 6 -4.21 -11.90 7.54
C PRO A 6 -4.21 -12.93 6.39
N ALA A 7 -5.36 -13.18 5.77
CA ALA A 7 -5.44 -14.11 4.64
C ALA A 7 -4.61 -13.63 3.43
N VAL A 8 -4.71 -12.34 3.09
CA VAL A 8 -4.02 -11.77 1.93
C VAL A 8 -2.51 -11.70 2.15
N ILE A 9 -2.04 -11.33 3.33
CA ILE A 9 -0.60 -11.26 3.60
C ILE A 9 0.05 -12.66 3.62
N ASN A 10 -0.65 -13.67 4.16
CA ASN A 10 -0.18 -15.06 4.13
C ASN A 10 -0.07 -15.56 2.69
N GLU A 11 -1.12 -15.39 1.90
CA GLU A 11 -1.12 -15.78 0.49
C GLU A 11 -0.06 -15.02 -0.32
N THR A 12 0.16 -13.73 -0.01
CA THR A 12 1.23 -12.93 -0.63
C THR A 12 2.60 -13.55 -0.37
N VAL A 13 2.88 -13.98 0.87
CA VAL A 13 4.16 -14.60 1.25
C VAL A 13 4.32 -15.95 0.56
N GLU A 14 3.29 -16.78 0.54
CA GLU A 14 3.29 -18.08 -0.15
C GLU A 14 3.56 -17.91 -1.65
N LYS A 15 2.86 -16.99 -2.30
CA LYS A 15 3.01 -16.70 -3.74
C LYS A 15 4.39 -16.13 -4.06
N LEU A 16 4.95 -15.28 -3.18
CA LEU A 16 6.31 -14.76 -3.33
C LEU A 16 7.37 -15.85 -3.21
N HIS A 17 7.25 -16.75 -2.23
CA HIS A 17 8.19 -17.87 -2.10
C HIS A 17 8.08 -18.85 -3.28
N ALA A 18 6.87 -19.08 -3.81
CA ALA A 18 6.69 -19.92 -4.99
C ALA A 18 7.29 -19.30 -6.26
N GLN A 19 7.14 -17.99 -6.46
CA GLN A 19 7.64 -17.28 -7.65
C GLN A 19 9.13 -16.94 -7.56
N PHE A 20 9.65 -16.73 -6.35
CA PHE A 20 11.02 -16.32 -6.09
C PHE A 20 11.60 -17.18 -4.95
N PRO A 21 12.04 -18.43 -5.21
CA PRO A 21 12.47 -19.35 -4.15
C PRO A 21 13.59 -18.82 -3.26
N ASP A 22 14.48 -17.98 -3.81
CA ASP A 22 15.62 -17.40 -3.10
C ASP A 22 15.27 -16.10 -2.34
N ILE A 23 14.02 -15.63 -2.39
CA ILE A 23 13.61 -14.40 -1.71
C ILE A 23 13.67 -14.56 -0.19
N LYS A 24 14.45 -13.70 0.47
CA LYS A 24 14.58 -13.71 1.92
C LYS A 24 13.52 -12.83 2.58
N ILE A 25 12.36 -13.40 2.89
CA ILE A 25 11.32 -12.73 3.68
C ILE A 25 11.61 -12.94 5.17
N ILE A 26 12.27 -11.96 5.80
CA ILE A 26 12.66 -12.06 7.22
C ILE A 26 11.53 -11.72 8.20
N GLY A 27 10.38 -11.28 7.70
CA GLY A 27 9.22 -10.98 8.54
C GLY A 27 8.04 -10.43 7.75
N TYR A 28 6.83 -10.76 8.22
CA TYR A 28 5.60 -10.18 7.71
C TYR A 28 4.51 -10.12 8.79
N ARG A 29 3.55 -9.20 8.60
CA ARG A 29 2.33 -9.12 9.42
C ARG A 29 1.22 -8.40 8.67
N ASP A 30 -0.02 -8.62 9.12
CA ASP A 30 -1.17 -7.87 8.63
C ASP A 30 -1.12 -6.38 9.07
N GLY A 31 -1.97 -5.57 8.44
CA GLY A 31 -2.01 -4.12 8.66
C GLY A 31 -2.87 -3.64 9.82
N TYR A 32 -3.47 -4.53 10.62
CA TYR A 32 -4.37 -4.14 11.70
C TYR A 32 -3.61 -3.82 12.98
N LEU A 33 -3.00 -2.63 13.02
CA LEU A 33 -2.44 -2.02 14.22
C LEU A 33 -3.55 -1.28 14.97
N LYS A 34 -4.17 -1.93 15.96
CA LYS A 34 -5.27 -1.38 16.77
C LYS A 34 -4.76 -0.67 18.02
N THR A 35 -3.64 -1.12 18.58
CA THR A 35 -3.09 -0.55 19.81
C THR A 35 -1.67 0.00 19.63
N SER A 36 -1.27 0.88 20.55
CA SER A 36 0.09 1.44 20.57
C SER A 36 1.15 0.35 20.83
N GLU A 37 0.81 -0.66 21.63
CA GLU A 37 1.67 -1.80 21.92
C GLU A 37 1.92 -2.64 20.67
N GLU A 38 0.89 -2.89 19.85
CA GLU A 38 1.05 -3.61 18.58
C GLU A 38 1.96 -2.86 17.60
N LYS A 39 1.88 -1.52 17.61
CA LYS A 39 2.74 -0.65 16.80
C LYS A 39 4.18 -0.69 17.30
N GLU A 40 4.41 -0.51 18.60
CA GLU A 40 5.76 -0.62 19.18
C GLU A 40 6.37 -2.00 18.99
N ALA A 41 5.58 -3.06 19.08
CA ALA A 41 6.03 -4.42 18.76
C ALA A 41 6.51 -4.55 17.31
N LEU A 42 5.81 -3.93 16.33
CA LEU A 42 6.27 -3.87 14.95
C LEU A 42 7.60 -3.11 14.82
N LEU A 43 7.71 -1.96 15.47
CA LEU A 43 8.94 -1.15 15.41
C LEU A 43 10.13 -1.93 15.97
N ASN A 44 9.94 -2.60 17.11
CA ASN A 44 10.98 -3.43 17.72
C ASN A 44 11.34 -4.65 16.86
N ASP A 45 10.35 -5.29 16.23
CA ASP A 45 10.58 -6.40 15.30
C ASP A 45 11.44 -5.97 14.10
N ILE A 46 11.15 -4.81 13.51
CA ILE A 46 11.93 -4.24 12.41
C ILE A 46 13.36 -3.91 12.85
N CYS A 47 13.55 -3.27 14.01
CA CYS A 47 14.88 -2.97 14.55
C CYS A 47 15.69 -4.24 14.84
N GLY A 48 15.04 -5.31 15.30
CA GLY A 48 15.70 -6.59 15.59
C GLY A 48 16.09 -7.34 14.32
N LYS A 49 15.19 -7.40 13.33
CA LYS A 49 15.41 -8.13 12.06
C LYS A 49 16.29 -7.39 11.07
N LYS A 50 16.35 -6.05 11.15
CA LYS A 50 17.12 -5.17 10.27
C LYS A 50 16.88 -5.45 8.77
N PRO A 51 15.64 -5.34 8.26
CA PRO A 51 15.35 -5.52 6.84
C PRO A 51 16.01 -4.43 5.99
N ASP A 52 16.44 -4.79 4.78
CA ASP A 52 16.91 -3.82 3.78
C ASP A 52 15.74 -3.04 3.15
N ILE A 53 14.59 -3.70 3.00
CA ILE A 53 13.37 -3.15 2.38
C ILE A 53 12.14 -3.53 3.19
N VAL A 54 11.26 -2.55 3.43
CA VAL A 54 9.96 -2.73 4.08
C VAL A 54 8.84 -2.23 3.16
N PHE A 55 8.02 -3.17 2.69
CA PHE A 55 6.80 -2.87 1.94
C PHE A 55 5.60 -2.70 2.87
N VAL A 56 4.84 -1.61 2.71
CA VAL A 56 3.69 -1.25 3.57
C VAL A 56 2.41 -1.06 2.74
N ALA A 57 1.44 -1.97 2.92
CA ALA A 57 0.16 -2.03 2.21
C ALA A 57 -1.02 -1.72 3.15
N MET A 58 -1.07 -0.50 3.68
CA MET A 58 -2.09 -0.06 4.65
C MET A 58 -2.98 1.08 4.14
N GLY A 59 -2.69 1.58 2.94
CA GLY A 59 -3.38 2.73 2.35
C GLY A 59 -2.97 4.05 3.00
N SER A 60 -3.21 5.12 2.25
CA SER A 60 -2.89 6.49 2.68
C SER A 60 -4.02 7.10 3.54
N PRO A 61 -3.70 7.90 4.59
CA PRO A 61 -2.36 8.36 5.00
C PRO A 61 -1.62 7.44 5.99
N LYS A 62 -2.25 6.33 6.41
CA LYS A 62 -1.74 5.48 7.50
C LYS A 62 -0.36 4.89 7.18
N GLN A 63 -0.15 4.46 5.94
CA GLN A 63 1.12 3.87 5.53
C GLN A 63 2.26 4.92 5.57
N GLU A 64 2.02 6.16 5.14
CA GLU A 64 3.06 7.19 5.13
C GLU A 64 3.49 7.55 6.55
N LEU A 65 2.53 7.75 7.45
CA LEU A 65 2.81 8.05 8.86
C LEU A 65 3.56 6.90 9.56
N LEU A 66 3.16 5.66 9.31
CA LEU A 66 3.85 4.50 9.88
C LEU A 66 5.28 4.37 9.33
N MET A 67 5.48 4.56 8.02
CA MET A 67 6.82 4.53 7.41
C MET A 67 7.72 5.62 7.96
N GLU A 68 7.21 6.82 8.21
CA GLU A 68 7.97 7.89 8.85
C GLU A 68 8.46 7.49 10.25
N GLU A 69 7.60 6.86 11.05
CA GLU A 69 7.99 6.35 12.38
C GLU A 69 9.02 5.21 12.29
N MET A 70 8.83 4.26 11.36
CA MET A 70 9.76 3.15 11.14
C MET A 70 11.14 3.65 10.71
N GLN A 71 11.18 4.62 9.79
CA GLN A 71 12.43 5.19 9.27
C GLN A 71 13.25 5.91 10.36
N LYS A 72 12.60 6.47 11.37
CA LYS A 72 13.27 7.06 12.54
C LYS A 72 13.93 6.00 13.46
N ARG A 73 13.47 4.76 13.42
CA ARG A 73 13.92 3.66 14.29
C ARG A 73 14.92 2.72 13.60
N HIS A 74 14.78 2.53 12.29
CA HIS A 74 15.66 1.68 11.48
C HIS A 74 15.80 2.24 10.05
N GLN A 75 17.03 2.37 9.57
CA GLN A 75 17.32 2.89 8.24
C GLN A 75 17.21 1.77 7.19
N ALA A 76 16.20 1.88 6.31
CA ALA A 76 15.91 0.93 5.24
C ALA A 76 15.16 1.66 4.10
N ILE A 77 14.91 0.96 3.00
CA ILE A 77 13.99 1.44 1.97
C ILE A 77 12.55 1.14 2.41
N TYR A 78 11.70 2.17 2.45
CA TYR A 78 10.29 2.03 2.79
C TYR A 78 9.44 2.33 1.55
N GLN A 79 8.58 1.39 1.17
CA GLN A 79 7.73 1.52 -0.02
C GLN A 79 6.26 1.31 0.34
N GLY A 80 5.47 2.36 0.17
CA GLY A 80 4.02 2.29 0.24
C GLY A 80 3.46 1.55 -0.98
N LEU A 81 2.61 0.54 -0.73
CA LEU A 81 1.99 -0.29 -1.76
C LEU A 81 0.47 -0.11 -1.86
N GLY A 82 -0.17 0.59 -0.91
CA GLY A 82 -1.62 0.71 -0.90
C GLY A 82 -2.31 -0.65 -0.92
N GLY A 83 -3.18 -0.89 -1.90
CA GLY A 83 -3.90 -2.17 -2.08
C GLY A 83 -3.20 -3.18 -3.00
N SER A 84 -1.88 -3.09 -3.20
CA SER A 84 -1.21 -3.95 -4.18
C SER A 84 -1.16 -5.42 -3.78
N PHE A 85 -1.14 -5.76 -2.49
CA PHE A 85 -1.21 -7.17 -2.05
C PHE A 85 -2.52 -7.81 -2.47
N ASP A 86 -3.66 -7.14 -2.26
CA ASP A 86 -4.97 -7.63 -2.68
C ASP A 86 -5.07 -7.83 -4.20
N VAL A 87 -4.38 -7.01 -4.99
CA VAL A 87 -4.28 -7.20 -6.44
C VAL A 87 -3.35 -8.37 -6.79
N TYR A 88 -2.23 -8.50 -6.09
CA TYR A 88 -1.25 -9.55 -6.32
C TYR A 88 -1.77 -10.95 -5.96
N THR A 89 -2.67 -11.04 -4.99
CA THR A 89 -3.35 -12.28 -4.59
C THR A 89 -4.72 -12.48 -5.26
N ASP A 90 -5.06 -11.66 -6.26
CA ASP A 90 -6.31 -11.79 -7.02
C ASP A 90 -7.60 -11.59 -6.19
N HIS A 91 -7.52 -11.06 -4.96
CA HIS A 91 -8.68 -10.66 -4.15
C HIS A 91 -9.35 -9.39 -4.68
N VAL A 92 -8.62 -8.57 -5.44
CA VAL A 92 -9.13 -7.39 -6.13
C VAL A 92 -8.74 -7.44 -7.59
N GLU A 93 -9.75 -7.53 -8.47
CA GLU A 93 -9.54 -7.45 -9.91
C GLU A 93 -8.96 -6.08 -10.32
N ARG A 94 -7.92 -6.12 -11.16
CA ARG A 94 -7.43 -4.92 -11.86
C ARG A 94 -8.46 -4.43 -12.88
N ALA A 95 -8.33 -3.15 -13.25
CA ALA A 95 -9.06 -2.64 -14.39
C ALA A 95 -8.70 -3.41 -15.67
N PRO A 96 -9.67 -3.67 -16.56
CA PRO A 96 -9.41 -4.29 -17.85
C PRO A 96 -8.34 -3.53 -18.64
N LYS A 97 -7.61 -4.24 -19.50
CA LYS A 97 -6.46 -3.70 -20.24
C LYS A 97 -6.76 -2.39 -20.96
N TRP A 98 -7.93 -2.25 -21.58
CA TRP A 98 -8.34 -1.00 -22.23
C TRP A 98 -8.28 0.22 -21.28
N TRP A 99 -8.77 0.07 -20.05
CA TRP A 99 -8.73 1.17 -19.06
C TRP A 99 -7.31 1.48 -18.61
N LEU A 100 -6.44 0.47 -18.49
CA LEU A 100 -5.04 0.63 -18.15
C LEU A 100 -4.27 1.35 -19.26
N ASP A 101 -4.43 0.90 -20.50
CA ASP A 101 -3.74 1.43 -21.68
C ASP A 101 -4.10 2.91 -21.94
N HIS A 102 -5.27 3.36 -21.48
CA HIS A 102 -5.72 4.76 -21.58
C HIS A 102 -5.49 5.59 -20.31
N ASN A 103 -4.79 5.05 -19.29
CA ASN A 103 -4.60 5.69 -17.98
C ASN A 103 -5.91 6.03 -17.25
N LEU A 104 -6.98 5.30 -17.53
CA LEU A 104 -8.33 5.49 -16.99
C LEU A 104 -8.68 4.51 -15.86
N GLU A 105 -7.71 3.78 -15.30
CA GLU A 105 -7.94 2.87 -14.16
C GLU A 105 -8.70 3.56 -13.02
N PHE A 106 -8.37 4.82 -12.79
CA PHE A 106 -9.06 5.66 -11.84
C PHE A 106 -10.59 5.77 -12.09
N ALA A 107 -10.98 6.01 -13.35
CA ALA A 107 -12.38 6.14 -13.75
C ALA A 107 -13.11 4.79 -13.65
N TYR A 108 -12.44 3.70 -14.03
CA TYR A 108 -12.95 2.35 -13.82
C TYR A 108 -13.23 2.06 -12.34
N ARG A 109 -12.28 2.40 -11.45
CA ARG A 109 -12.44 2.23 -10.00
C ARG A 109 -13.55 3.12 -9.45
N LEU A 110 -13.79 4.30 -10.03
CA LEU A 110 -14.89 5.18 -9.67
C LEU A 110 -16.25 4.55 -10.00
N ILE A 111 -16.39 3.98 -11.19
CA ILE A 111 -17.60 3.28 -11.63
C ILE A 111 -17.87 2.06 -10.73
N ARG A 112 -16.84 1.25 -10.43
CA ARG A 112 -17.00 0.06 -9.57
C ARG A 112 -17.20 0.37 -8.09
N GLN A 113 -16.73 1.53 -7.61
CA GLN A 113 -16.81 1.91 -6.19
C GLN A 113 -17.35 3.34 -6.04
N PRO A 114 -18.66 3.56 -6.26
CA PRO A 114 -19.27 4.90 -6.27
C PRO A 114 -19.13 5.63 -4.92
N LYS A 115 -18.95 4.91 -3.81
CA LYS A 115 -18.62 5.51 -2.50
C LYS A 115 -17.34 6.36 -2.52
N ARG A 116 -16.45 6.16 -3.50
CA ARG A 116 -15.20 6.93 -3.65
C ARG A 116 -15.37 8.28 -4.35
N VAL A 117 -16.54 8.60 -4.92
CA VAL A 117 -16.79 9.85 -5.66
C VAL A 117 -16.42 11.09 -4.87
N GLY A 118 -16.71 11.12 -3.56
CA GLY A 118 -16.36 12.27 -2.71
C GLY A 118 -14.87 12.61 -2.73
N ARG A 119 -13.98 11.61 -2.81
CA ARG A 119 -12.52 11.84 -2.90
C ARG A 119 -12.11 12.40 -4.26
N GLN A 120 -12.87 12.11 -5.32
CA GLN A 120 -12.52 12.48 -6.68
C GLN A 120 -12.86 13.93 -7.03
N ILE A 121 -13.76 14.56 -6.28
CA ILE A 121 -14.05 15.99 -6.42
C ILE A 121 -12.78 16.84 -6.22
N HIS A 122 -11.86 16.40 -5.36
CA HIS A 122 -10.58 17.08 -5.19
C HIS A 122 -9.71 17.07 -6.46
N LEU A 123 -9.83 16.05 -7.31
CA LEU A 123 -9.10 15.99 -8.58
C LEU A 123 -9.66 16.96 -9.62
N VAL A 124 -10.99 17.16 -9.65
CA VAL A 124 -11.60 18.19 -10.51
C VAL A 124 -11.09 19.58 -10.11
N ARG A 125 -11.06 19.85 -8.81
CA ARG A 125 -10.50 21.11 -8.27
C ARG A 125 -9.01 21.28 -8.62
N PHE A 126 -8.23 20.20 -8.52
CA PHE A 126 -6.82 20.20 -8.87
C PHE A 126 -6.59 20.42 -10.38
N ALA A 127 -7.36 19.74 -11.23
CA ALA A 127 -7.33 19.92 -12.67
C ALA A 127 -7.68 21.37 -13.06
N TRP A 128 -8.70 21.95 -12.40
CA TRP A 128 -9.02 23.36 -12.56
C TRP A 128 -7.82 24.25 -12.21
N TRP A 129 -7.16 24.03 -11.06
CA TRP A 129 -5.96 24.77 -10.66
C TRP A 129 -4.81 24.69 -11.66
N LEU A 130 -4.61 23.52 -12.28
CA LEU A 130 -3.63 23.32 -13.36
C LEU A 130 -3.96 24.19 -14.58
N VAL A 131 -5.22 24.18 -15.02
CA VAL A 131 -5.68 24.95 -16.18
C VAL A 131 -5.52 26.46 -15.94
N ILE A 132 -5.87 26.95 -14.76
CA ILE A 132 -5.75 28.38 -14.42
C ILE A 132 -4.33 28.79 -13.98
N LYS A 133 -3.33 27.90 -14.07
CA LYS A 133 -1.93 28.11 -13.66
C LYS A 133 -1.78 28.70 -12.24
N LYS A 134 -2.69 28.35 -11.33
CA LYS A 134 -2.71 28.90 -9.97
C LYS A 134 -1.96 28.00 -8.98
N PHE A 135 -0.83 27.45 -9.41
CA PHE A 135 0.15 26.87 -8.51
C PHE A 135 1.01 28.03 -7.99
N LYS A 136 0.69 28.49 -6.79
CA LYS A 136 1.63 29.26 -5.97
C LYS A 136 2.48 28.29 -5.19
#